data_AF-A0A8W8JX82-F1
#
_entry.id   AF-A0A8W8JX82-F1
#
_cell.length_a   1.000
_cell.length_b   1.000
_cell.length_c   1.000
_cell.angle_alpha   90.00
_cell.angle_beta   90.00
_cell.angle_gamma   90.00
#
_symmetry.space_group_name_H-M   'P 1'
#
loop_
_entity.id
_entity.type
_entity.pdbx_description
1 polymer ?
#
loop_
_entity_poly.entity_id
_entity_poly.type
_entity_poly.pdbx_seq_one_letter_code
_entity_poly.pdbx_strand_id
1 'polypeptide(L)'
;MINTPRKQGGLGNMKIPLLADKTMEISRAYGVLKEDDGISFRGLFIIDDKGNLRQITMNDLPVGRSVDETLRLVQAFQFTDKHGEVCPAGWKPGADTIRPNVKDSQKYFQKQK
;
A
#
# COMPACT_ATOMS: atom_id res chain seq x y z
N MET A 1 16.23 17.34 -10.96
CA MET A 1 15.18 16.95 -9.97
C MET A 1 15.77 16.51 -8.63
N ILE A 2 16.68 15.53 -8.56
CA ILE A 2 17.31 15.12 -7.28
C ILE A 2 18.35 16.12 -6.75
N ASN A 3 19.06 16.83 -7.64
CA ASN A 3 20.06 17.84 -7.27
C ASN A 3 19.47 19.23 -6.97
N THR A 4 18.14 19.38 -7.10
CA THR A 4 17.44 20.63 -6.85
C THR A 4 16.86 20.60 -5.43
N PRO A 5 17.06 21.65 -4.60
CA PRO A 5 16.50 21.70 -3.25
C PRO A 5 14.96 21.66 -3.21
N ARG A 6 14.39 21.06 -2.16
CA ARG A 6 12.92 20.99 -1.97
C ARG A 6 12.23 22.34 -1.94
N LYS A 7 12.87 23.35 -1.34
CA LYS A 7 12.34 24.73 -1.27
C LYS A 7 12.19 25.38 -2.66
N GLN A 8 12.81 24.80 -3.69
CA GLN A 8 12.74 25.25 -5.09
C GLN A 8 11.94 24.28 -5.96
N GLY A 9 11.12 23.40 -5.37
CA GLY A 9 10.33 22.41 -6.11
C GLY A 9 11.11 21.16 -6.56
N GLY A 10 12.35 20.97 -6.08
CA GLY A 10 13.12 19.75 -6.30
C GLY A 10 12.80 18.63 -5.30
N LEU A 11 13.40 17.46 -5.48
CA LEU A 11 13.26 16.33 -4.56
C LEU A 11 14.29 16.38 -3.42
N GLY A 12 15.46 16.98 -3.67
CA GLY A 12 16.64 16.88 -2.82
C GLY A 12 17.22 15.47 -2.79
N ASN A 13 18.08 15.20 -1.78
CA ASN A 13 18.65 13.87 -1.58
C ASN A 13 17.56 12.84 -1.22
N MET A 14 17.54 11.71 -1.92
CA MET A 14 16.52 10.66 -1.78
C MET A 14 17.14 9.36 -1.30
N LYS A 15 16.44 8.68 -0.38
CA LYS A 15 16.82 7.35 0.14
C LYS A 15 16.06 6.20 -0.51
N ILE A 16 15.29 6.50 -1.55
CA ILE A 16 14.50 5.53 -2.32
C ILE A 16 14.91 5.61 -3.79
N PRO A 17 14.91 4.49 -4.52
CA PRO A 17 15.20 4.49 -5.94
C PRO A 17 14.10 5.22 -6.73
N LEU A 18 14.51 5.91 -7.80
CA LEU A 18 13.59 6.50 -8.78
C LEU A 18 13.74 5.73 -10.09
N LEU A 19 12.70 4.99 -10.47
CA LEU A 19 12.67 4.19 -11.68
C LEU A 19 12.14 5.02 -12.85
N ALA A 20 12.72 4.85 -14.04
CA ALA A 20 12.25 5.48 -15.28
C ALA A 20 11.64 4.42 -16.20
N ASP A 21 10.34 4.55 -16.49
CA ASP A 21 9.58 3.67 -17.39
C ASP A 21 9.37 4.33 -18.76
N LYS A 22 10.44 4.42 -19.56
CA LYS A 22 10.41 5.14 -20.85
C LYS A 22 9.55 4.47 -21.91
N THR A 23 9.43 3.14 -21.87
CA THR A 23 8.62 2.35 -22.81
C THR A 23 7.14 2.31 -22.42
N MET A 24 6.81 2.80 -21.21
CA MET A 24 5.47 2.70 -20.59
C MET A 24 4.99 1.26 -20.38
N GLU A 25 5.87 0.27 -20.54
CA GLU A 25 5.53 -1.15 -20.43
C GLU A 25 5.20 -1.51 -18.99
N ILE A 26 5.92 -0.95 -18.01
CA ILE A 26 5.65 -1.23 -16.59
C ILE A 26 4.30 -0.61 -16.20
N SER A 27 4.08 0.65 -16.57
CA SER A 27 2.82 1.35 -16.28
C SER A 27 1.62 0.65 -16.91
N ARG A 28 1.77 0.11 -18.13
CA ARG A 28 0.73 -0.68 -18.80
C ARG A 28 0.53 -2.05 -18.14
N ALA A 29 1.61 -2.76 -17.80
CA ALA A 29 1.53 -4.07 -17.14
C ALA A 29 0.85 -3.99 -15.76
N TYR A 30 1.04 -2.88 -15.05
CA TYR A 30 0.38 -2.62 -13.76
C TYR A 30 -1.00 -1.98 -13.90
N GLY A 31 -1.48 -1.74 -15.12
CA GLY A 31 -2.81 -1.18 -15.40
C GLY A 31 -3.01 0.27 -14.93
N VAL A 32 -1.93 1.03 -14.76
CA VAL A 32 -1.98 2.41 -14.25
C VAL A 32 -1.76 3.46 -15.34
N LEU A 33 -1.42 3.06 -16.56
CA LEU A 33 -1.19 3.97 -17.67
C LEU A 33 -2.50 4.61 -18.14
N LYS A 34 -2.54 5.94 -18.19
CA LYS A 34 -3.55 6.72 -18.91
C LYS A 34 -3.05 6.89 -20.36
N GLU A 35 -3.51 6.00 -21.24
CA GLU A 35 -3.04 5.89 -22.63
C GLU A 35 -3.16 7.23 -23.39
N ASP A 36 -4.25 7.97 -23.19
CA ASP A 36 -4.49 9.24 -23.90
C ASP A 36 -3.48 10.35 -23.57
N ASP A 37 -2.91 10.33 -22.36
CA ASP A 37 -2.02 11.40 -21.87
C ASP A 37 -0.55 10.94 -21.76
N GLY A 38 -0.28 9.64 -21.93
CA GLY A 38 1.07 9.07 -21.76
C GLY A 38 1.64 9.20 -20.34
N ILE A 39 0.76 9.34 -19.33
CA ILE A 39 1.13 9.42 -17.91
C ILE A 39 0.44 8.33 -17.10
N SER A 40 0.93 8.04 -15.90
CA SER A 40 0.27 7.09 -15.00
C SER A 40 -0.67 7.76 -14.00
N PHE A 41 -1.78 7.09 -13.69
CA PHE A 41 -2.54 7.33 -12.47
C PHE A 41 -1.68 7.10 -11.23
N ARG A 42 -2.14 7.58 -10.07
CA ARG A 42 -1.40 7.45 -8.82
C ARG A 42 -1.59 6.06 -8.21
N GLY A 43 -1.00 5.05 -8.83
CA GLY A 43 -1.01 3.66 -8.37
C GLY A 43 0.03 3.37 -7.28
N LEU A 44 -0.39 2.67 -6.22
CA LEU A 44 0.47 2.10 -5.18
C LEU A 44 0.19 0.60 -5.08
N PHE A 45 1.25 -0.19 -4.99
CA PHE A 45 1.19 -1.65 -4.92
C PHE A 45 1.99 -2.13 -3.71
N ILE A 46 1.40 -3.02 -2.90
CA ILE A 46 2.11 -3.72 -1.83
C ILE A 46 2.33 -5.16 -2.28
N ILE A 47 3.60 -5.55 -2.37
CA ILE A 47 4.05 -6.89 -2.79
C ILE A 47 4.76 -7.52 -1.59
N ASP A 48 4.45 -8.79 -1.29
CA ASP A 48 5.06 -9.51 -0.16
C ASP A 48 6.47 -10.05 -0.48
N ASP A 49 7.11 -10.67 0.51
CA ASP A 49 8.45 -11.26 0.43
C ASP A 49 8.54 -12.45 -0.54
N LYS A 50 7.40 -13.00 -0.96
CA LYS A 50 7.28 -14.10 -1.93
C LYS A 50 6.95 -13.57 -3.33
N GLY A 51 6.83 -12.26 -3.51
CA GLY A 51 6.50 -11.63 -4.78
C GLY A 51 5.00 -11.62 -5.11
N ASN A 52 4.12 -11.94 -4.16
CA ASN A 52 2.68 -11.89 -4.40
C ASN A 52 2.15 -10.48 -4.17
N LEU A 53 1.29 -10.03 -5.08
CA LEU A 53 0.57 -8.77 -4.92
C LEU A 53 -0.50 -8.90 -3.82
N ARG A 54 -0.43 -8.04 -2.80
CA ARG A 54 -1.32 -8.07 -1.64
C ARG A 54 -2.35 -6.96 -1.64
N GLN A 55 -2.01 -5.81 -2.21
CA GLN A 55 -2.87 -4.63 -2.16
C GLN A 55 -2.58 -3.67 -3.32
N ILE A 56 -3.64 -3.05 -3.85
CA ILE A 56 -3.58 -2.01 -4.87
C ILE A 56 -4.40 -0.80 -4.39
N THR A 57 -3.79 0.38 -4.39
CA THR A 57 -4.50 1.66 -4.26
C THR A 57 -4.33 2.45 -5.55
N MET A 58 -5.43 2.89 -6.16
CA MET A 58 -5.41 3.83 -7.27
C MET A 58 -6.12 5.13 -6.91
N ASN A 59 -5.44 6.25 -7.14
CA ASN A 59 -6.02 7.58 -7.01
C ASN A 59 -5.98 8.30 -8.35
N ASP A 60 -6.97 9.16 -8.57
CA ASP A 60 -6.95 10.13 -9.67
C ASP A 60 -5.86 11.20 -9.44
N LEU A 61 -5.51 11.93 -10.50
CA LEU A 61 -4.43 12.92 -10.54
C LEU A 61 -4.50 14.02 -9.47
N PRO A 62 -5.66 14.59 -9.09
CA PRO A 62 -5.69 15.70 -8.14
C PRO A 62 -5.48 15.29 -6.68
N VAL A 63 -5.59 14.00 -6.33
CA VAL A 63 -5.62 13.54 -4.93
C VAL A 63 -4.38 12.73 -4.56
N GLY A 64 -3.65 13.19 -3.54
CA GLY A 64 -2.49 12.47 -2.98
C GLY A 64 -2.85 11.18 -2.23
N ARG A 65 -1.83 10.39 -1.89
CA ARG A 65 -1.96 9.15 -1.09
C ARG A 65 -1.54 9.38 0.35
N SER A 66 -1.89 8.44 1.23
CA SER A 66 -1.48 8.44 2.64
C SER A 66 -0.35 7.45 2.90
N VAL A 67 0.75 7.94 3.48
CA VAL A 67 1.87 7.10 3.94
C VAL A 67 1.45 6.29 5.17
N ASP A 68 0.68 6.87 6.07
CA ASP A 68 0.22 6.21 7.29
C ASP A 68 -0.66 5.00 6.98
N GLU A 69 -1.53 5.12 5.98
CA GLU A 69 -2.38 3.99 5.56
C GLU A 69 -1.55 2.90 4.88
N THR A 70 -0.54 3.27 4.09
CA THR A 70 0.38 2.32 3.48
C THR A 70 1.15 1.55 4.55
N LEU A 71 1.66 2.26 5.56
CA LEU A 71 2.36 1.65 6.70
C LEU A 71 1.44 0.70 7.48
N ARG A 72 0.21 1.11 7.76
CA ARG A 72 -0.80 0.30 8.46
C ARG A 72 -1.08 -1.00 7.70
N LEU A 73 -1.27 -0.92 6.39
CA LEU A 73 -1.52 -2.08 5.53
C LEU A 73 -0.32 -3.04 5.51
N VAL A 74 0.90 -2.54 5.37
CA VAL A 74 2.12 -3.37 5.42
C VAL A 74 2.21 -4.10 6.77
N GLN A 75 1.99 -3.41 7.88
CA GLN A 75 2.00 -4.01 9.22
C GLN A 75 0.90 -5.06 9.39
N ALA A 76 -0.29 -4.82 8.82
CA ALA A 76 -1.40 -5.77 8.87
C ALA A 76 -1.06 -7.06 8.12
N PHE A 77 -0.55 -6.98 6.89
CA PHE A 77 -0.14 -8.16 6.13
C PHE A 77 0.97 -8.95 6.84
N GLN A 78 1.98 -8.27 7.37
CA GLN A 78 3.04 -8.92 8.15
C GLN A 78 2.49 -9.63 9.39
N PHE A 79 1.49 -9.03 10.06
CA PHE A 79 0.84 -9.65 11.21
C PHE A 79 0.07 -10.91 10.80
N THR A 80 -0.77 -10.83 9.76
CA THR A 80 -1.56 -11.98 9.30
C THR A 80 -0.66 -13.13 8.83
N ASP A 81 0.44 -12.81 8.15
CA ASP A 81 1.38 -13.82 7.62
C ASP A 81 2.13 -14.53 8.75
N LYS A 82 2.41 -13.84 9.86
CA LYS A 82 3.11 -14.41 11.03
C LYS A 82 2.18 -15.17 11.97
N HIS A 83 0.95 -14.69 12.18
CA HIS A 83 0.06 -15.19 13.23
C HIS A 83 -1.10 -16.05 12.73
N GLY A 84 -1.45 -15.99 11.44
CA GLY A 84 -2.58 -16.72 10.88
C GLY A 84 -3.96 -16.24 11.35
N GLU A 85 -4.00 -15.10 12.04
CA GLU A 85 -5.22 -14.39 12.41
C GLU A 85 -5.53 -13.31 11.35
N VAL A 86 -6.77 -12.79 11.32
CA VAL A 86 -7.17 -11.73 10.39
C VAL A 86 -7.38 -10.40 11.12
N CYS A 87 -7.06 -9.31 10.43
CA CYS A 87 -7.15 -7.95 10.94
C CYS A 87 -8.53 -7.33 10.63
N PRO A 88 -9.27 -6.83 11.64
CA PRO A 88 -10.53 -6.08 11.43
C PRO A 88 -10.35 -4.77 10.66
N ALA A 89 -11.47 -4.13 10.31
CA ALA A 89 -11.48 -2.80 9.70
C ALA A 89 -10.75 -1.78 10.59
N GLY A 90 -9.86 -0.98 9.99
CA GLY A 90 -9.08 0.03 10.71
C GLY A 90 -8.04 -0.52 11.70
N TRP A 91 -7.74 -1.83 11.66
CA TRP A 91 -6.76 -2.44 12.56
C TRP A 91 -5.41 -1.71 12.52
N LYS A 92 -4.83 -1.55 13.70
CA LYS A 92 -3.48 -1.01 13.96
C LYS A 92 -2.73 -1.95 14.92
N PRO A 93 -1.39 -1.91 14.96
CA PRO A 93 -0.62 -2.72 15.89
C PRO A 93 -1.12 -2.57 17.34
N GLY A 94 -1.38 -3.71 17.99
CA GLY A 94 -1.92 -3.77 19.35
C GLY A 94 -3.46 -3.86 19.45
N ALA A 95 -4.19 -3.68 18.34
CA ALA A 95 -5.64 -3.87 18.32
C ALA A 95 -6.03 -5.36 18.27
N ASP A 96 -7.23 -5.67 18.76
CA ASP A 96 -7.81 -7.02 18.72
C ASP A 96 -7.93 -7.55 17.27
N THR A 97 -7.77 -8.87 17.14
CA THR A 97 -7.76 -9.63 15.89
C THR A 97 -8.81 -10.73 15.91
N ILE A 98 -9.06 -11.36 14.75
CA ILE A 98 -10.05 -12.43 14.62
C ILE A 98 -9.35 -13.71 14.21
N ARG A 99 -9.60 -14.80 14.94
CA ARG A 99 -9.18 -16.13 14.50
C ARG A 99 -10.12 -16.63 13.41
N PRO A 100 -9.63 -17.10 12.26
CA PRO A 100 -10.45 -17.45 11.10
C PRO A 100 -11.13 -18.81 11.26
N ASN A 101 -11.91 -18.99 12.35
CA ASN A 101 -12.79 -20.13 12.54
C ASN A 101 -14.06 -19.74 13.31
N VAL A 102 -15.14 -20.49 13.12
CA VAL A 102 -16.47 -20.15 13.64
C VAL A 102 -16.51 -20.10 15.17
N LYS A 103 -15.78 -20.96 15.86
CA LYS A 103 -15.82 -21.05 17.33
C LYS A 103 -14.99 -19.95 17.99
N ASP A 104 -13.77 -19.73 17.53
CA ASP A 104 -12.83 -18.76 18.12
C ASP A 104 -13.13 -17.32 17.71
N SER A 105 -13.71 -17.08 16.52
CA SER A 105 -14.12 -15.73 16.11
C SER A 105 -15.14 -15.11 17.07
N GLN A 106 -15.96 -15.92 17.75
CA GLN A 106 -16.92 -15.45 18.76
C GLN A 106 -16.25 -14.68 19.90
N LYS A 107 -14.99 -15.02 20.25
CA LYS A 107 -14.22 -14.29 21.28
C LYS A 107 -14.00 -12.84 20.91
N TYR A 108 -13.79 -12.55 19.62
CA TYR A 108 -13.68 -11.18 19.13
C TYR A 108 -15.04 -10.49 19.19
N PHE A 109 -16.09 -11.09 18.63
CA PHE A 109 -17.42 -10.47 18.56
C PHE A 109 -18.07 -10.24 19.92
N GLN A 110 -17.77 -11.06 20.93
CA GLN A 110 -18.26 -10.84 22.30
C GLN A 110 -17.64 -9.61 22.98
N LYS A 111 -16.44 -9.19 22.56
CA LYS A 111 -15.77 -7.98 23.08
C LYS A 111 -16.27 -6.70 22.42
N GLN A 112 -16.75 -6.80 21.17
CA GLN A 112 -17.28 -5.67 20.39
C GLN A 112 -18.77 -5.48 20.73
N LYS A 113 -19.05 -4.86 21.88
CA LYS A 113 -20.39 -4.40 22.23
C LYS A 113 -20.64 -2.99 21.71
#